data_AF-A0A7S0VRK5-F1
#
_entry.id   AF-A0A7S0VRK5-F1
#
_cell.length_a   1.000
_cell.length_b   1.000
_cell.length_c   1.000
_cell.angle_alpha   90.00
_cell.angle_beta   90.00
_cell.angle_gamma   90.00
#
_symmetry.space_group_name_H-M   'P 1'
#
loop_
_entity.id
_entity.type
_entity.pdbx_description
1 polymer ?
#
loop_
_entity_poly.entity_id
_entity_poly.type
_entity_poly.pdbx_seq_one_letter_code
_entity_poly.pdbx_strand_id
1 'polypeptide(L)'
;ARTVTRGFEYWVYVGYDAGDLYYDSEERLEMLRGWFRDNVSEVLEKRGIRVKLVFLRFLNLLMKPGPVFNFVAGSAFRDGASYVFRVNDDTEILTRGWAEAMAARLKAMDPPLLGVVGPVSGQDASAKRQMITHDFVHSTHL
;
A
#
# COMPACT_ATOMS: atom_id res chain seq x y z
N ALA A 1 0.09 12.15 2.74
CA ALA A 1 -0.72 13.02 1.86
C ALA A 1 0.08 13.94 0.91
N ARG A 2 1.32 14.34 1.22
CA ARG A 2 2.04 15.36 0.42
C ARG A 2 2.47 14.88 -0.98
N THR A 3 2.75 13.59 -1.11
CA THR A 3 3.41 12.99 -2.27
C THR A 3 2.48 12.31 -3.26
N VAL A 4 1.21 12.09 -2.89
CA VAL A 4 0.20 11.58 -3.83
C VAL A 4 -0.23 12.66 -4.83
N THR A 5 -0.65 12.21 -6.00
CA THR A 5 -1.00 13.03 -7.15
C THR A 5 -2.34 12.59 -7.73
N ARG A 6 -2.87 13.39 -8.66
CA ARG A 6 -4.09 13.04 -9.39
C ARG A 6 -3.77 11.96 -10.43
N GLY A 7 -4.72 11.08 -10.71
CA GLY A 7 -4.57 9.99 -11.69
C GLY A 7 -4.84 8.62 -11.08
N PHE A 8 -4.75 8.52 -9.75
CA PHE A 8 -5.13 7.34 -8.99
C PHE A 8 -6.12 7.70 -7.88
N GLU A 9 -6.96 6.74 -7.56
CA GLU A 9 -7.66 6.64 -6.30
C GLU A 9 -6.85 5.73 -5.38
N TYR A 10 -6.63 6.14 -4.12
CA TYR A 10 -5.73 5.44 -3.21
C TYR A 10 -6.50 4.78 -2.09
N TRP A 11 -6.37 3.46 -1.94
CA TRP A 11 -6.98 2.75 -0.82
C TRP A 11 -5.86 2.21 0.07
N VAL A 12 -5.86 2.64 1.33
CA VAL A 12 -4.93 2.18 2.36
C VAL A 12 -5.59 0.99 3.05
N TYR A 13 -5.03 -0.20 2.85
CA TYR A 13 -5.46 -1.39 3.57
C TYR A 13 -4.49 -1.69 4.69
N VAL A 14 -5.02 -1.85 5.90
CA VAL A 14 -4.27 -2.26 7.09
C VAL A 14 -4.78 -3.63 7.50
N GLY A 15 -3.97 -4.66 7.25
CA GLY A 15 -4.20 -6.00 7.78
C GLY A 15 -3.68 -6.10 9.20
N TYR A 16 -4.46 -6.70 10.09
CA TYR A 16 -4.05 -6.94 11.47
C TYR A 16 -4.46 -8.33 11.93
N ASP A 17 -3.72 -8.87 12.88
CA ASP A 17 -3.93 -10.22 13.40
C ASP A 17 -5.09 -10.25 14.39
N ALA A 18 -5.94 -11.27 14.25
CA ALA A 18 -6.94 -11.61 15.26
C ALA A 18 -6.26 -11.88 16.60
N GLY A 19 -6.72 -11.21 17.66
CA GLY A 19 -6.12 -11.24 18.99
C GLY A 19 -5.15 -10.08 19.27
N ASP A 20 -4.88 -9.21 18.28
CA ASP A 20 -4.16 -7.96 18.52
C ASP A 20 -5.03 -7.03 19.36
N LEU A 21 -4.69 -6.84 20.64
CA LEU A 21 -5.51 -6.06 21.58
C LEU A 21 -5.68 -4.59 21.16
N TYR A 22 -4.77 -4.04 20.37
CA TYR A 22 -4.89 -2.67 19.88
C TYR A 22 -5.94 -2.60 18.77
N TYR A 23 -5.87 -3.48 17.77
CA TYR A 23 -6.77 -3.46 16.61
C TYR A 23 -8.08 -4.24 16.81
N ASP A 24 -8.16 -5.19 17.75
CA ASP A 24 -9.40 -5.86 18.18
C ASP A 24 -10.22 -4.97 19.14
N SER A 25 -10.39 -3.71 18.75
CA SER A 25 -11.20 -2.71 19.46
C SER A 25 -11.88 -1.80 18.44
N GLU A 26 -13.20 -1.95 18.28
CA GLU A 26 -13.99 -1.10 17.37
C GLU A 26 -13.86 0.39 17.71
N GLU A 27 -13.77 0.74 18.99
CA GLU A 27 -13.52 2.11 19.43
C GLU A 27 -12.19 2.66 18.89
N ARG A 28 -11.12 1.86 18.96
CA ARG A 28 -9.81 2.27 18.40
C ARG A 28 -9.84 2.35 16.89
N LEU A 29 -10.49 1.41 16.21
CA LEU A 29 -10.62 1.46 14.76
C LEU A 29 -11.39 2.71 14.32
N GLU A 30 -12.47 3.07 15.01
CA GLU A 30 -13.23 4.29 14.71
C GLU A 30 -12.42 5.56 14.99
N MET A 31 -11.66 5.59 16.09
CA MET A 31 -10.71 6.68 16.36
C MET A 31 -9.69 6.85 15.23
N LEU A 32 -9.10 5.74 14.74
CA LEU A 32 -8.15 5.78 13.62
C LEU A 32 -8.82 6.23 12.31
N ARG A 33 -10.05 5.81 12.05
CA ARG A 33 -10.85 6.28 10.91
C ARG A 33 -11.11 7.78 11.00
N GLY A 34 -11.49 8.28 12.17
CA GLY A 34 -11.67 9.70 12.43
C GLY A 34 -10.39 10.49 12.18
N TRP A 35 -9.27 10.05 12.75
CA TRP A 35 -7.98 10.69 12.52
C TRP A 35 -7.59 10.69 11.03
N PHE A 36 -7.75 9.55 10.34
CA PHE A 36 -7.45 9.44 8.91
C PHE A 36 -8.35 10.35 8.08
N ARG A 37 -9.63 10.44 8.43
CA ARG A 37 -10.58 11.30 7.73
C ARG A 37 -10.10 12.75 7.76
N ASP A 38 -9.87 13.25 8.98
CA ASP A 38 -9.58 14.66 9.27
C ASP A 38 -8.18 15.07 8.76
N ASN A 39 -7.19 14.16 8.82
CA ASN A 39 -5.79 14.48 8.51
C ASN A 39 -5.34 14.05 7.11
N VAL A 40 -6.04 13.10 6.48
CA VAL A 40 -5.64 12.53 5.18
C VAL A 40 -6.73 12.69 4.15
N SER A 41 -7.92 12.12 4.37
CA SER A 41 -8.93 12.03 3.33
C SER A 41 -9.49 13.40 2.93
N GLU A 42 -9.91 14.24 3.88
CA GLU A 42 -10.49 15.55 3.58
C GLU A 42 -9.47 16.51 2.97
N VAL A 43 -8.22 16.43 3.42
CA VAL A 43 -7.10 17.22 2.89
C VAL A 43 -6.84 16.88 1.43
N LEU A 44 -6.93 15.60 1.06
CA LEU A 44 -6.72 15.13 -0.31
C LEU A 44 -7.95 15.31 -1.19
N GLU A 45 -9.14 15.21 -0.63
CA GLU A 45 -10.40 15.42 -1.34
C GLU A 45 -10.53 16.88 -1.80
N LYS A 46 -10.11 17.85 -0.98
CA LYS A 46 -9.95 19.27 -1.39
C LYS A 46 -8.99 19.46 -2.58
N ARG A 47 -8.10 18.49 -2.84
CA ARG A 47 -7.18 18.48 -3.99
C ARG A 47 -7.73 17.66 -5.17
N GLY A 48 -8.92 17.08 -5.04
CA GLY A 48 -9.56 16.21 -6.03
C GLY A 48 -8.97 14.81 -6.08
N ILE A 49 -8.43 14.31 -4.96
CA ILE A 49 -7.82 12.98 -4.85
C ILE A 49 -8.64 12.17 -3.85
N ARG A 50 -9.27 11.09 -4.31
CA ARG A 50 -10.03 10.18 -3.45
C ARG A 50 -9.10 9.22 -2.72
N VAL A 51 -9.27 9.12 -1.41
CA VAL A 51 -8.54 8.18 -0.58
C VAL A 51 -9.46 7.49 0.43
N LYS A 52 -9.26 6.18 0.65
CA LYS A 52 -10.01 5.38 1.61
C LYS A 52 -9.07 4.62 2.56
N LEU A 53 -9.53 4.36 3.79
CA LEU A 53 -8.86 3.49 4.76
C LEU A 53 -9.73 2.25 5.04
N VAL A 54 -9.14 1.07 4.93
CA VAL A 54 -9.80 -0.22 5.15
C VAL A 54 -8.98 -1.03 6.16
N PHE A 55 -9.64 -1.53 7.19
CA PHE A 55 -9.05 -2.41 8.20
C PHE A 55 -9.53 -3.84 7.93
N LEU A 56 -8.60 -4.79 7.90
CA LEU A 56 -8.89 -6.19 7.61
C LEU A 56 -8.33 -7.08 8.72
N ARG A 57 -9.23 -7.71 9.46
CA ARG A 57 -8.88 -8.70 10.49
C ARG A 57 -8.52 -10.03 9.86
N PHE A 58 -7.39 -10.62 10.26
CA PHE A 58 -6.92 -11.89 9.73
C PHE A 58 -6.56 -12.88 10.84
N LEU A 59 -7.04 -14.13 10.74
CA LEU A 59 -6.68 -15.18 11.70
C LEU A 59 -5.31 -15.79 11.33
N ASN A 60 -4.24 -15.25 11.90
CA ASN A 60 -2.87 -15.64 11.57
C ASN A 60 -2.37 -16.87 12.36
N LEU A 61 -2.98 -18.04 12.12
CA LEU A 61 -2.62 -19.28 12.83
C LEU A 61 -1.14 -19.68 12.68
N LEU A 62 -0.51 -19.30 11.56
CA LEU A 62 0.89 -19.61 11.27
C LEU A 62 1.86 -18.63 11.94
N MET A 63 1.38 -17.51 12.47
CA MET A 63 2.20 -16.44 13.03
C MET A 63 3.29 -15.99 12.04
N LYS A 64 2.91 -15.86 10.76
CA LYS A 64 3.81 -15.41 9.68
C LYS A 64 3.20 -14.20 8.98
N PRO A 65 4.02 -13.27 8.48
CA PRO A 65 3.52 -12.08 7.80
C PRO A 65 3.01 -12.37 6.36
N GLY A 66 3.54 -13.40 5.71
CA GLY A 66 3.17 -13.74 4.32
C GLY A 66 1.66 -13.95 4.09
N PRO A 67 0.98 -14.80 4.90
CA PRO A 67 -0.46 -15.02 4.78
C PRO A 67 -1.31 -13.75 4.88
N VAL A 68 -1.04 -12.86 5.84
CA VAL A 68 -1.80 -11.61 5.99
C VAL A 68 -1.55 -10.67 4.80
N PHE A 69 -0.32 -10.58 4.28
CA PHE A 69 -0.05 -9.79 3.08
C PHE A 69 -0.82 -10.29 1.85
N ASN A 70 -0.84 -11.60 1.62
CA ASN A 70 -1.60 -12.18 0.51
C ASN A 70 -3.11 -11.94 0.68
N PHE A 71 -3.62 -12.06 1.89
CA PHE A 71 -5.03 -11.80 2.21
C PHE A 71 -5.41 -10.34 1.94
N VAL A 72 -4.58 -9.38 2.39
CA VAL A 72 -4.80 -7.95 2.18
C VAL A 72 -4.72 -7.59 0.69
N ALA A 73 -3.67 -8.02 -0.01
CA ALA A 73 -3.50 -7.76 -1.43
C ALA A 73 -4.64 -8.36 -2.26
N GLY A 74 -5.02 -9.62 -1.99
CA GLY A 74 -6.15 -10.27 -2.64
C GLY A 74 -7.48 -9.56 -2.37
N SER A 75 -7.67 -8.99 -1.18
CA SER A 75 -8.86 -8.17 -0.87
C SER A 75 -8.87 -6.87 -1.67
N ALA A 76 -7.74 -6.18 -1.75
CA ALA A 76 -7.60 -4.96 -2.56
C ALA A 76 -7.91 -5.21 -4.04
N PHE A 77 -7.44 -6.33 -4.60
CA PHE A 77 -7.74 -6.72 -5.98
C PHE A 77 -9.22 -7.07 -6.18
N ARG A 78 -9.86 -7.78 -5.24
CA ARG A 78 -11.31 -8.05 -5.29
C ARG A 78 -12.15 -6.77 -5.24
N ASP A 79 -11.67 -5.76 -4.52
CA ASP A 79 -12.30 -4.44 -4.45
C ASP A 79 -12.03 -3.57 -5.69
N GLY A 80 -11.31 -4.11 -6.68
CA GLY A 80 -11.11 -3.48 -8.00
C GLY A 80 -9.80 -2.71 -8.16
N ALA A 81 -8.84 -2.84 -7.23
CA ALA A 81 -7.53 -2.20 -7.38
C ALA A 81 -6.79 -2.73 -8.63
N SER A 82 -6.28 -1.83 -9.47
CA SER A 82 -5.41 -2.24 -10.60
C SER A 82 -3.99 -2.52 -10.16
N TYR A 83 -3.53 -1.83 -9.10
CA TYR A 83 -2.18 -1.95 -8.57
C TYR A 83 -2.21 -2.13 -7.06
N VAL A 84 -1.23 -2.85 -6.52
CA VAL A 84 -0.98 -2.96 -5.07
C VAL A 84 0.45 -2.51 -4.81
N PHE A 85 0.62 -1.65 -3.81
CA PHE A 85 1.92 -1.25 -3.26
C PHE A 85 2.01 -1.72 -1.81
N ARG A 86 2.88 -2.68 -1.53
CA ARG A 86 3.11 -3.13 -0.15
C ARG A 86 4.10 -2.20 0.54
N VAL A 87 3.70 -1.70 1.70
CA VAL A 87 4.46 -0.72 2.48
C VAL A 87 4.54 -1.18 3.94
N ASN A 88 5.69 -0.99 4.57
CA ASN A 88 5.87 -1.23 6.01
C ASN A 88 5.42 -0.01 6.82
N ASP A 89 5.16 -0.20 8.11
CA ASP A 89 4.71 0.85 9.04
C ASP A 89 5.76 1.95 9.29
N ASP A 90 7.04 1.64 9.07
CA ASP A 90 8.18 2.55 9.24
C ASP A 90 8.61 3.28 7.95
N THR A 91 7.77 3.28 6.91
CA THR A 91 8.12 3.84 5.59
C THR A 91 7.52 5.23 5.36
N GLU A 92 8.36 6.19 4.98
CA GLU A 92 7.94 7.49 4.45
C GLU A 92 8.16 7.59 2.94
N ILE A 93 7.11 7.97 2.19
CA ILE A 93 7.20 8.20 0.74
C ILE A 93 7.49 9.67 0.49
N LEU A 94 8.71 9.98 0.06
CA LEU A 94 9.21 11.35 -0.15
C LEU A 94 8.99 11.89 -1.58
N THR A 95 8.91 11.00 -2.57
CA THR A 95 8.81 11.38 -3.98
C THR A 95 7.37 11.61 -4.39
N ARG A 96 7.07 12.79 -4.97
CA ARG A 96 5.75 13.08 -5.55
C ARG A 96 5.58 12.36 -6.90
N GLY A 97 4.39 11.81 -7.18
CA GLY A 97 4.13 11.12 -8.46
C GLY A 97 4.70 9.69 -8.52
N TRP A 98 4.97 9.09 -7.36
CA TRP A 98 5.58 7.78 -7.25
C TRP A 98 4.73 6.68 -7.88
N ALA A 99 3.40 6.73 -7.73
CA ALA A 99 2.48 5.72 -8.23
C ALA A 99 2.43 5.73 -9.77
N GLU A 100 2.37 6.91 -10.37
CA GLU A 100 2.41 7.13 -11.82
C GLU A 100 3.72 6.62 -12.42
N ALA A 101 4.86 6.93 -11.78
CA ALA A 101 6.16 6.48 -12.22
C ALA A 101 6.27 4.95 -12.20
N MET A 102 5.80 4.30 -11.13
CA MET A 102 5.80 2.85 -11.01
C MET A 102 4.84 2.18 -11.99
N ALA A 103 3.61 2.70 -12.12
CA ALA A 103 2.64 2.20 -13.09
C ALA A 103 3.13 2.33 -14.55
N ALA A 104 3.73 3.47 -14.89
CA ALA A 104 4.35 3.67 -16.21
C ALA A 104 5.50 2.70 -16.45
N ARG A 105 6.32 2.43 -15.42
CA ARG A 105 7.43 1.46 -15.53
C ARG A 105 6.92 0.05 -15.78
N LEU A 106 5.88 -0.40 -15.06
CA LEU A 106 5.25 -1.70 -15.30
C LEU A 106 4.64 -1.78 -16.70
N LYS A 107 3.94 -0.73 -17.15
CA LYS A 107 3.34 -0.69 -18.49
C LYS A 107 4.38 -0.79 -19.62
N ALA A 108 5.60 -0.33 -19.37
CA ALA A 108 6.70 -0.38 -20.33
C ALA A 108 7.48 -1.71 -20.31
N MET A 109 7.09 -2.68 -19.49
CA MET A 109 7.68 -4.03 -19.51
C MET A 109 7.19 -4.83 -20.73
N ASP A 110 7.85 -5.96 -20.99
CA ASP A 110 7.46 -6.93 -22.02
C ASP A 110 7.40 -8.34 -21.39
N PRO A 111 6.20 -8.93 -21.20
CA PRO A 111 4.90 -8.36 -21.56
C PRO A 111 4.49 -7.19 -20.65
N PRO A 112 3.66 -6.23 -21.15
CA PRO A 112 3.22 -5.08 -20.36
C PRO A 112 2.53 -5.49 -19.06
N LEU A 113 2.82 -4.76 -17.99
CA LEU A 113 2.21 -4.92 -16.65
C LEU A 113 2.61 -6.19 -15.89
N LEU A 114 3.39 -7.10 -16.49
CA LEU A 114 3.89 -8.30 -15.82
C LEU A 114 5.30 -8.07 -15.27
N GLY A 115 5.39 -7.95 -13.95
CA GLY A 115 6.63 -7.76 -13.22
C GLY A 115 6.43 -7.05 -11.87
N VAL A 116 7.55 -6.80 -11.19
CA VAL A 116 7.57 -6.09 -9.90
C VAL A 116 8.46 -4.85 -10.05
N VAL A 117 7.96 -3.70 -9.60
CA VAL A 117 8.76 -2.47 -9.49
C VAL A 117 8.72 -1.94 -8.07
N GLY A 118 9.63 -1.04 -7.73
CA GLY A 118 9.67 -0.45 -6.40
C GLY A 118 10.90 0.40 -6.15
N PRO A 119 10.96 1.08 -4.99
CA PRO A 119 12.17 1.77 -4.57
C PRO A 119 13.31 0.76 -4.36
N VAL A 120 14.51 1.17 -4.74
CA VAL A 120 15.73 0.37 -4.60
C VAL A 120 16.50 0.89 -3.39
N SER A 121 16.82 0.01 -2.44
CA SER A 121 17.75 0.33 -1.35
C SER A 121 19.21 0.23 -1.82
N GLY A 122 20.09 0.95 -1.14
CA GLY A 122 21.53 0.85 -1.37
C GLY A 122 22.07 1.78 -2.45
N GLN A 123 21.61 3.03 -2.50
CA GLN A 123 22.25 4.06 -3.33
C GLN A 123 23.59 4.56 -2.74
N ASP A 124 23.92 4.18 -1.49
CA ASP A 124 25.24 4.39 -0.92
C ASP A 124 26.24 3.34 -1.41
N ALA A 125 27.48 3.77 -1.69
CA ALA A 125 28.57 2.96 -2.22
C ALA A 125 28.98 1.75 -1.33
N SER A 126 28.40 1.62 -0.13
CA SER A 126 28.59 0.49 0.79
C SER A 126 27.60 -0.66 0.59
N ALA A 127 26.52 -0.46 -0.19
CA ALA A 127 25.51 -1.48 -0.42
C ALA A 127 25.93 -2.42 -1.56
N LYS A 128 26.32 -3.65 -1.20
CA LYS A 128 26.79 -4.67 -2.15
C LYS A 128 25.71 -5.22 -3.11
N ARG A 129 24.44 -4.82 -2.97
CA ARG A 129 23.35 -5.28 -3.84
C ARG A 129 22.18 -4.28 -3.84
N GLN A 130 21.77 -3.89 -5.03
CA GLN A 130 20.50 -3.18 -5.25
C GLN A 130 19.35 -4.16 -4.98
N MET A 131 18.52 -3.85 -3.99
CA MET A 131 17.35 -4.66 -3.63
C MET A 131 16.09 -3.81 -3.69
N ILE A 132 15.02 -4.34 -4.26
CA ILE A 132 13.69 -3.74 -4.16
C ILE A 132 13.20 -3.96 -2.72
N THR A 133 12.89 -2.87 -2.02
CA THR A 133 12.43 -2.95 -0.61
C THR A 133 10.93 -3.00 -0.48
N HIS A 134 10.21 -2.46 -1.46
CA HIS A 134 8.76 -2.41 -1.48
C HIS A 134 8.28 -2.81 -2.86
N ASP A 135 7.33 -3.74 -2.92
CA ASP A 135 6.78 -4.25 -4.16
C ASP A 135 5.54 -3.46 -4.60
N PHE A 136 5.58 -2.99 -5.84
CA PHE A 136 4.46 -2.42 -6.58
C PHE A 136 4.17 -3.31 -7.79
N VAL A 137 2.96 -3.85 -7.85
CA VAL A 137 2.54 -4.85 -8.84
C VAL A 137 1.19 -4.49 -9.45
N HIS A 138 0.94 -4.97 -10.67
CA HIS A 138 -0.38 -4.88 -11.32
C HIS A 138 -1.18 -6.18 -11.12
N SER A 139 -2.51 -6.11 -11.21
CA SER A 139 -3.42 -7.26 -11.08
C SER A 139 -3.25 -8.35 -12.15
N THR A 140 -2.48 -8.11 -13.22
CA THR A 140 -2.16 -9.10 -14.27
C THR A 140 -1.40 -10.34 -13.75
N HIS A 141 -0.86 -10.31 -12.53
CA HIS A 141 -0.23 -11.47 -11.89
C HIS A 141 -1.23 -12.49 -11.34
N LEU A 142 -2.52 -12.15 -11.26
CA LEU A 142 -3.58 -12.97 -10.69
C LEU A 142 -4.32 -13.80 -11.75
#